data_AF-A0A2G6WJK5-F1
#
_entry.id   AF-A0A2G6WJK5-F1
#
_cell.length_a   1.000
_cell.length_b   1.000
_cell.length_c   1.000
_cell.angle_alpha   90.00
_cell.angle_beta   90.00
_cell.angle_gamma   90.00
#
_symmetry.space_group_name_H-M   'P 1'
#
loop_
_entity.id
_entity.type
_entity.pdbx_description
1 polymer ?
#
loop_
_entity_poly.entity_id
_entity_poly.type
_entity_poly.pdbx_seq_one_letter_code
_entity_poly.pdbx_strand_id
1 'polypeptide(L)'
;MTQLIRKLFFLQLVLFAFHANGQVSSSNELKEDQSISTQLYTKCFENLNQGSEILEKYPAFKDSKLCSLLYCTLLLSYQENEIKLIAEQRLQGIVTQLFREGNPVYLISGMESYEKAVENNKNLEDDNHIVYISIGACQISSFESKARDIVNKQTMLLIKQASSK
;
A
#
# COMPACT_ATOMS: atom_id res chain seq x y z
N MET A 1 13.94 -28.87 -55.46
CA MET A 1 12.95 -29.45 -54.51
C MET A 1 13.19 -29.01 -53.06
N THR A 2 14.45 -28.94 -52.61
CA THR A 2 14.87 -28.57 -51.25
C THR A 2 14.55 -27.13 -50.82
N GLN A 3 14.59 -26.14 -51.73
CA GLN A 3 14.27 -24.74 -51.39
C GLN A 3 12.78 -24.49 -51.11
N LEU A 4 11.88 -25.18 -51.82
CA LEU A 4 10.43 -25.04 -51.61
C LEU A 4 10.00 -25.61 -50.26
N ILE A 5 10.58 -26.76 -49.88
CA ILE A 5 10.34 -27.42 -48.59
C ILE A 5 10.82 -26.54 -47.43
N ARG A 6 11.99 -25.91 -47.56
CA ARG A 6 12.51 -24.98 -46.54
C ARG A 6 11.59 -23.76 -46.37
N LYS A 7 11.07 -23.18 -47.46
CA LYS A 7 10.12 -22.05 -47.39
C LYS A 7 8.79 -22.45 -46.73
N LEU A 8 8.28 -23.64 -47.03
CA LEU A 8 7.08 -24.19 -46.38
C LEU A 8 7.29 -24.43 -44.89
N PHE A 9 8.46 -24.90 -44.48
CA PHE A 9 8.81 -25.11 -43.07
C PHE A 9 8.87 -23.79 -42.29
N PHE A 10 9.47 -22.74 -42.88
CA PHE A 10 9.47 -21.40 -42.29
C PHE A 10 8.05 -20.80 -42.21
N LEU A 11 7.20 -21.06 -43.21
CA LEU A 11 5.81 -20.60 -43.19
C LEU A 11 5.00 -21.27 -42.07
N GLN A 12 5.18 -22.57 -41.85
CA GLN A 12 4.56 -23.28 -40.72
C GLN A 12 5.05 -22.74 -39.37
N LEU A 13 6.35 -22.47 -39.22
CA LEU A 13 6.92 -21.96 -37.97
C LEU A 13 6.37 -20.56 -37.61
N VAL A 14 6.13 -19.71 -38.61
CA VAL A 14 5.48 -18.41 -38.44
C VAL A 14 4.01 -18.56 -38.05
N LEU A 15 3.27 -19.52 -38.63
CA LEU A 15 1.87 -19.77 -38.29
C LEU A 15 1.66 -20.29 -36.86
N PHE A 16 2.62 -21.06 -36.31
CA PHE A 16 2.60 -21.50 -34.91
C PHE A 16 2.84 -20.34 -33.93
N ALA A 17 3.62 -19.32 -34.31
CA ALA A 17 3.83 -18.13 -33.46
C ALA A 17 2.54 -17.30 -33.30
N PHE A 18 1.62 -17.33 -34.27
CA PHE A 18 0.32 -16.65 -34.18
C PHE A 18 -0.74 -17.42 -33.38
N HIS A 19 -0.49 -18.69 -33.02
CA HIS A 19 -1.40 -19.50 -32.19
C HIS A 19 -1.04 -19.49 -30.70
N ALA A 20 -0.09 -18.64 -30.29
CA ALA A 20 0.05 -18.29 -28.90
C ALA A 20 -1.19 -17.49 -28.48
N ASN A 21 -2.24 -18.20 -28.06
CA ASN A 21 -3.31 -17.62 -27.27
C ASN A 21 -2.64 -17.03 -26.03
N GLY A 22 -2.40 -15.72 -26.04
CA GLY A 22 -2.17 -15.00 -24.80
C GLY A 22 -3.35 -15.35 -23.90
N GLN A 23 -3.07 -15.78 -22.67
CA GLN A 23 -4.09 -15.84 -21.65
C GLN A 23 -4.58 -14.39 -21.48
N VAL A 24 -5.65 -14.05 -22.21
CA VAL A 24 -6.49 -12.92 -21.86
C VAL A 24 -7.07 -13.35 -20.54
N SER A 25 -6.44 -12.92 -19.45
CA SER A 25 -7.09 -12.89 -18.16
C SER A 25 -8.44 -12.24 -18.42
N SER A 26 -9.50 -13.01 -18.21
CA SER A 26 -10.87 -12.52 -18.20
C SER A 26 -10.83 -11.15 -17.55
N SER A 27 -11.25 -10.12 -18.31
CA SER A 27 -11.32 -8.73 -17.89
C SER A 27 -11.50 -8.63 -16.38
N ASN A 28 -10.39 -8.50 -15.66
CA ASN A 28 -10.38 -7.94 -14.33
C ASN A 28 -10.68 -6.48 -14.61
N GLU A 29 -11.96 -6.15 -14.77
CA GLU A 29 -12.44 -4.89 -14.24
C GLU A 29 -11.80 -4.84 -12.85
N LEU A 30 -10.84 -3.93 -12.68
CA LEU A 30 -10.26 -3.60 -11.39
C LEU A 30 -11.44 -3.21 -10.52
N LYS A 31 -12.09 -4.20 -9.90
CA LYS A 31 -13.02 -3.96 -8.81
C LYS A 31 -12.17 -3.22 -7.80
N GLU A 32 -12.45 -1.94 -7.69
CA GLU A 32 -11.89 -1.10 -6.64
C GLU A 32 -12.05 -1.87 -5.34
N ASP A 33 -10.92 -2.22 -4.71
CA ASP A 33 -10.95 -2.98 -3.48
C ASP A 33 -11.58 -2.10 -2.39
N GLN A 34 -12.86 -2.37 -2.10
CA GLN A 34 -13.64 -1.65 -1.09
C GLN A 34 -13.39 -2.19 0.32
N SER A 35 -12.33 -2.99 0.55
CA SER A 35 -11.98 -3.46 1.88
C SER A 35 -11.74 -2.30 2.84
N ILE A 36 -12.09 -2.49 4.12
CA ILE A 36 -11.78 -1.51 5.18
C ILE A 36 -10.29 -1.21 5.24
N SER A 37 -9.43 -2.20 4.97
CA SER A 37 -7.98 -2.02 4.85
C SER A 37 -7.62 -0.98 3.80
N THR A 38 -8.14 -1.12 2.58
CA THR A 38 -7.86 -0.19 1.48
C THR A 38 -8.45 1.19 1.77
N GLN A 39 -9.68 1.27 2.28
CA GLN A 39 -10.31 2.53 2.66
C GLN A 39 -9.47 3.30 3.69
N LEU A 40 -9.01 2.65 4.76
CA LEU A 40 -8.21 3.32 5.80
C LEU A 40 -6.78 3.63 5.34
N TYR A 41 -6.19 2.80 4.48
CA TYR A 41 -4.83 3.04 3.98
C TYR A 41 -4.77 4.24 3.02
N THR A 42 -5.83 4.47 2.24
CA THR A 42 -5.91 5.57 1.27
C THR A 42 -6.67 6.80 1.79
N LYS A 43 -7.37 6.72 2.93
CA LYS A 43 -8.10 7.83 3.54
C LYS A 43 -7.21 9.06 3.71
N CYS A 44 -7.67 10.19 3.14
CA CYS A 44 -6.97 11.47 3.20
C CYS A 44 -7.40 12.30 4.42
N PHE A 45 -6.43 12.71 5.22
CA PHE A 45 -6.60 13.60 6.37
C PHE A 45 -6.05 14.99 6.04
N GLU A 46 -6.85 15.83 5.37
CA GLU A 46 -6.42 17.15 4.89
C GLU A 46 -5.99 18.10 6.02
N ASN A 47 -6.48 17.87 7.24
CA ASN A 47 -6.11 18.62 8.44
C ASN A 47 -4.71 18.26 8.99
N LEU A 48 -4.08 17.17 8.53
CA LEU A 48 -2.74 16.74 8.95
C LEU A 48 -1.70 17.14 7.90
N ASN A 49 -1.58 18.45 7.70
CA ASN A 49 -0.80 19.07 6.64
C ASN A 49 0.51 19.73 7.13
N GLN A 50 1.03 19.34 8.30
CA GLN A 50 2.31 19.88 8.79
C GLN A 50 3.44 19.66 7.78
N GLY A 51 4.26 20.68 7.54
CA GLY A 51 5.35 20.63 6.56
C GLY A 51 4.92 20.79 5.10
N SER A 52 3.66 21.12 4.81
CA SER A 52 3.22 21.38 3.43
C SER A 52 4.01 22.49 2.76
N GLU A 53 4.38 23.53 3.50
CA GLU A 53 5.21 24.64 3.02
C GLU A 53 6.62 24.20 2.56
N ILE A 54 7.10 23.08 3.07
CA ILE A 54 8.37 22.47 2.65
C ILE A 54 8.12 21.59 1.42
N LEU A 55 7.08 20.75 1.45
CA LEU A 55 6.74 19.86 0.34
C LEU A 55 6.38 20.63 -0.94
N GLU A 56 5.71 21.78 -0.83
CA GLU A 56 5.34 22.64 -1.95
C GLU A 56 6.54 23.22 -2.72
N LYS A 57 7.75 23.21 -2.12
CA LYS A 57 8.99 23.61 -2.81
C LYS A 57 9.43 22.58 -3.85
N TYR A 58 8.97 21.34 -3.73
CA TYR A 58 9.30 20.25 -4.65
C TYR A 58 8.22 20.18 -5.73
N PRO A 59 8.57 20.38 -7.02
CA PRO A 59 7.58 20.37 -8.11
C PRO A 59 6.74 19.10 -8.18
N ALA A 60 7.28 17.96 -7.76
CA ALA A 60 6.59 16.66 -7.73
C ALA A 60 5.37 16.63 -6.78
N PHE A 61 5.26 17.56 -5.83
CA PHE A 61 4.22 17.54 -4.80
C PHE A 61 3.19 18.66 -4.94
N LYS A 62 3.38 19.59 -5.87
CA LYS A 62 2.63 20.85 -5.95
C LYS A 62 1.11 20.67 -6.06
N ASP A 63 0.65 19.57 -6.65
CA ASP A 63 -0.77 19.24 -6.83
C ASP A 63 -1.13 17.88 -6.21
N SER A 64 -0.24 17.31 -5.39
CA SER A 64 -0.39 15.96 -4.84
C SER A 64 -1.05 16.00 -3.45
N LYS A 65 -2.11 15.23 -3.25
CA LYS A 65 -2.74 15.04 -1.93
C LYS A 65 -1.94 14.08 -1.06
N LEU A 66 -0.93 14.60 -0.36
CA LEU A 66 -0.02 13.83 0.51
C LEU A 66 -0.55 13.70 1.95
N CYS A 67 -1.72 13.08 2.10
CA CYS A 67 -2.53 13.12 3.33
C CYS A 67 -3.01 11.74 3.83
N SER A 68 -2.57 10.63 3.21
CA SER A 68 -2.95 9.27 3.59
C SER A 68 -1.77 8.46 4.12
N LEU A 69 -2.04 7.32 4.77
CA LEU A 69 -0.99 6.38 5.19
C LEU A 69 -0.17 5.92 3.99
N LEU A 70 -0.82 5.61 2.86
CA LEU A 70 -0.16 5.26 1.60
C LEU A 70 0.83 6.34 1.15
N TYR A 71 0.37 7.59 0.99
CA TYR A 71 1.25 8.65 0.48
C TYR A 71 2.35 9.02 1.48
N CYS A 72 2.06 9.04 2.78
CA CYS A 72 3.10 9.29 3.78
C CYS A 72 4.11 8.14 3.85
N THR A 73 3.70 6.90 3.60
CA THR A 73 4.63 5.76 3.44
C THR A 73 5.56 6.00 2.26
N LEU A 74 5.03 6.43 1.11
CA LEU A 74 5.83 6.74 -0.08
C LEU A 74 6.82 7.89 0.15
N LEU A 75 6.45 8.91 0.92
CA LEU A 75 7.36 10.01 1.25
C LEU A 75 8.61 9.56 2.02
N LEU A 76 8.56 8.43 2.75
CA LEU A 76 9.74 7.87 3.41
C LEU A 76 10.79 7.31 2.44
N SER A 77 10.45 7.13 1.15
CA SER A 77 11.37 6.65 0.12
C SER A 77 12.35 7.71 -0.37
N TYR A 78 12.06 9.01 -0.13
CA TYR A 78 12.90 10.13 -0.56
C TYR A 78 14.23 10.14 0.18
N GLN A 79 15.25 10.87 -0.30
CA GLN A 79 16.55 10.91 0.36
C GLN A 79 16.60 12.01 1.42
N GLU A 80 15.89 13.11 1.17
CA GLU A 80 15.84 14.33 1.92
C GLU A 80 15.25 14.08 3.33
N ASN A 81 16.05 14.37 4.35
CA ASN A 81 15.65 14.11 5.74
C ASN A 81 14.44 14.95 6.17
N GLU A 82 14.26 16.14 5.62
CA GLU A 82 13.08 16.97 5.90
C GLU A 82 11.79 16.31 5.40
N ILE A 83 11.79 15.72 4.20
CA ILE A 83 10.64 14.98 3.64
C ILE A 83 10.33 13.77 4.52
N LYS A 84 11.36 13.02 4.92
CA LYS A 84 11.19 11.87 5.83
C LYS A 84 10.57 12.28 7.15
N LEU A 85 11.08 13.33 7.78
CA LEU A 85 10.59 13.79 9.08
C LEU A 85 9.11 14.21 9.00
N ILE A 86 8.73 14.92 7.94
CA ILE A 86 7.34 15.30 7.68
C ILE A 86 6.46 14.05 7.55
N ALA A 87 6.93 13.06 6.79
CA ALA A 87 6.23 11.80 6.61
C ALA A 87 6.04 11.04 7.94
N GLU A 88 7.07 10.95 8.79
CA GLU A 88 6.98 10.31 10.11
C GLU A 88 5.94 10.99 11.01
N GLN A 89 5.97 12.33 11.07
CA GLN A 89 5.02 13.11 11.86
C GLN A 89 3.59 12.94 11.33
N ARG A 90 3.40 12.95 10.00
CA ARG A 90 2.09 12.73 9.37
C ARG A 90 1.56 11.33 9.63
N LEU A 91 2.40 10.29 9.50
CA LEU A 91 2.02 8.92 9.86
C LEU A 91 1.54 8.82 11.32
N GLN A 92 2.28 9.40 12.27
CA GLN A 92 1.87 9.40 13.68
C GLN A 92 0.55 10.14 13.91
N GLY A 93 0.37 11.29 13.27
CA GLY A 93 -0.87 12.07 13.34
C GLY A 93 -2.06 11.31 12.77
N ILE A 94 -1.90 10.67 11.60
CA ILE A 94 -2.95 9.91 10.91
C ILE A 94 -3.35 8.72 11.78
N VAL A 95 -2.39 7.95 12.28
CA VAL A 95 -2.67 6.80 13.17
C VAL A 95 -3.39 7.23 14.43
N THR A 96 -3.00 8.37 15.01
CA THR A 96 -3.69 8.93 16.18
C THR A 96 -5.12 9.32 15.87
N GLN A 97 -5.38 9.90 14.70
CA GLN A 97 -6.72 10.28 14.28
C GLN A 97 -7.58 9.04 14.00
N LEU A 98 -7.04 8.05 13.29
CA LEU A 98 -7.69 6.75 13.05
C LEU A 98 -8.08 6.06 14.36
N PHE A 99 -7.17 6.02 15.34
CA PHE A 99 -7.47 5.47 16.67
C PHE A 99 -8.62 6.21 17.36
N ARG A 100 -8.63 7.54 17.33
CA ARG A 100 -9.70 8.37 17.92
C ARG A 100 -11.06 8.16 17.24
N GLU A 101 -11.04 7.82 15.96
CA GLU A 101 -12.23 7.47 15.19
C GLU A 101 -12.69 6.02 15.42
N GLY A 102 -12.05 5.27 16.33
CA GLY A 102 -12.38 3.87 16.63
C GLY A 102 -11.83 2.87 15.61
N ASN A 103 -10.88 3.29 14.77
CA ASN A 103 -10.29 2.46 13.72
C ASN A 103 -8.76 2.34 13.93
N PRO A 104 -8.28 1.74 15.04
CA PRO A 104 -6.85 1.48 15.17
C PRO A 104 -6.35 0.64 13.99
N VAL A 105 -5.15 0.94 13.49
CA VAL A 105 -4.59 0.26 12.31
C VAL A 105 -3.28 -0.42 12.64
N TYR A 106 -3.04 -1.58 12.03
CA TYR A 106 -1.79 -2.32 12.18
C TYR A 106 -1.30 -2.83 10.82
N LEU A 107 -0.09 -2.43 10.43
CA LEU A 107 0.51 -2.82 9.16
C LEU A 107 1.21 -4.18 9.29
N ILE A 108 0.89 -5.11 8.39
CA ILE A 108 1.51 -6.44 8.29
C ILE A 108 2.10 -6.65 6.90
N SER A 109 3.09 -7.54 6.78
CA SER A 109 3.84 -7.73 5.53
C SER A 109 4.34 -9.16 5.36
N GLY A 110 4.69 -9.53 4.11
CA GLY A 110 5.17 -10.87 3.76
C GLY A 110 4.14 -11.67 2.95
N MET A 111 4.54 -12.86 2.50
CA MET A 111 3.81 -13.68 1.51
C MET A 111 2.33 -13.88 1.83
N GLU A 112 2.01 -14.18 3.09
CA GLU A 112 0.65 -14.50 3.55
C GLU A 112 -0.05 -13.30 4.20
N SER A 113 0.53 -12.10 4.12
CA SER A 113 0.01 -10.92 4.85
C SER A 113 -1.34 -10.46 4.35
N TYR A 114 -1.64 -10.61 3.05
CA TYR A 114 -2.94 -10.27 2.50
C TYR A 114 -4.04 -11.18 3.05
N GLU A 115 -3.84 -12.50 2.98
CA GLU A 115 -4.79 -13.49 3.48
C GLU A 115 -5.01 -13.34 4.99
N LYS A 116 -3.93 -13.07 5.73
CA LYS A 116 -4.00 -12.78 7.16
C LYS A 116 -4.77 -11.51 7.48
N ALA A 117 -4.59 -10.43 6.70
CA ALA A 117 -5.36 -9.20 6.88
C ALA A 117 -6.85 -9.45 6.61
N VAL A 118 -7.17 -10.17 5.53
CA VAL A 118 -8.55 -10.52 5.19
C VAL A 118 -9.19 -11.35 6.30
N GLU A 119 -8.49 -12.36 6.82
CA GLU A 119 -9.02 -13.22 7.89
C GLU A 119 -9.26 -12.44 9.19
N ASN A 120 -8.24 -11.72 9.66
CA ASN A 120 -8.34 -10.96 10.91
C ASN A 120 -9.41 -9.86 10.84
N ASN A 121 -9.61 -9.23 9.68
CA ASN A 121 -10.60 -8.15 9.56
C ASN A 121 -12.05 -8.65 9.41
N LYS A 122 -12.32 -9.96 9.38
CA LYS A 122 -13.69 -10.49 9.38
C LYS A 122 -14.40 -10.25 10.71
N ASN A 123 -13.66 -10.19 11.81
CA ASN A 123 -14.17 -9.95 13.13
C ASN A 123 -13.31 -8.90 13.82
N LEU A 124 -13.81 -7.67 13.96
CA LEU A 124 -13.04 -6.60 14.59
C LEU A 124 -13.22 -6.57 16.12
N GLU A 125 -14.14 -7.37 16.67
CA GLU A 125 -14.48 -7.30 18.10
C GLU A 125 -13.48 -8.02 19.03
N ASP A 126 -12.58 -8.86 18.50
CA ASP A 126 -11.64 -9.67 19.28
C ASP A 126 -10.31 -8.94 19.60
N ASP A 127 -9.84 -8.08 18.70
CA ASP A 127 -8.50 -7.47 18.75
C ASP A 127 -8.52 -5.94 18.97
N ASN A 128 -9.30 -5.42 19.93
CA ASN A 128 -9.44 -3.96 20.18
C ASN A 128 -9.84 -3.16 18.92
N HIS A 129 -10.63 -3.74 18.03
CA HIS A 129 -11.05 -3.12 16.75
C HIS A 129 -9.89 -2.80 15.80
N ILE A 130 -8.75 -3.48 15.94
CA ILE A 130 -7.60 -3.30 15.05
C ILE A 130 -7.96 -3.74 13.63
N VAL A 131 -7.78 -2.82 12.68
CA VAL A 131 -7.80 -3.11 11.25
C VAL A 131 -6.40 -3.44 10.77
N TYR A 132 -6.22 -4.66 10.29
CA TYR A 132 -4.97 -5.14 9.71
C TYR A 132 -4.86 -4.69 8.25
N ILE A 133 -3.72 -4.11 7.87
CA ILE A 133 -3.46 -3.65 6.51
C ILE A 133 -2.21 -4.35 5.99
N SER A 134 -2.37 -5.10 4.91
CA SER A 134 -1.27 -5.77 4.23
C SER A 134 -0.49 -4.80 3.36
N ILE A 135 0.83 -4.71 3.58
CA ILE A 135 1.78 -3.97 2.74
C ILE A 135 2.94 -4.88 2.35
N GLY A 136 3.61 -4.61 1.22
CA GLY A 136 4.79 -5.40 0.82
C GLY A 136 4.51 -6.92 0.77
N ALA A 137 3.53 -7.33 -0.03
CA ALA A 137 2.97 -8.69 -0.05
C ALA A 137 3.98 -9.80 -0.38
N CYS A 138 5.15 -9.49 -0.95
CA CYS A 138 6.20 -10.50 -1.21
C CYS A 138 7.56 -10.08 -0.68
N GLN A 139 7.91 -8.81 -0.89
CA GLN A 139 9.09 -8.17 -0.32
C GLN A 139 8.67 -6.80 0.21
N ILE A 140 9.22 -6.45 1.38
CA ILE A 140 9.01 -5.14 1.97
C ILE A 140 10.27 -4.30 1.73
N SER A 141 10.08 -3.10 1.18
CA SER A 141 11.15 -2.12 1.06
C SER A 141 11.54 -1.55 2.43
N SER A 142 12.72 -0.93 2.52
CA SER A 142 13.17 -0.31 3.77
C SER A 142 12.25 0.82 4.25
N PHE A 143 11.66 1.58 3.34
CA PHE A 143 10.74 2.68 3.68
C PHE A 143 9.37 2.15 4.12
N GLU A 144 8.85 1.09 3.50
CA GLU A 144 7.63 0.40 3.97
C GLU A 144 7.84 -0.22 5.35
N SER A 145 8.99 -0.85 5.59
CA SER A 145 9.33 -1.40 6.91
C SER A 145 9.35 -0.31 7.96
N LYS A 146 9.92 0.86 7.64
CA LYS A 146 9.93 2.00 8.54
C LYS A 146 8.53 2.54 8.80
N ALA A 147 7.68 2.65 7.78
CA ALA A 147 6.28 3.05 7.95
C ALA A 147 5.53 2.10 8.88
N ARG A 148 5.68 0.78 8.66
CA ARG A 148 5.12 -0.27 9.52
C ARG A 148 5.51 -0.07 10.97
N ASP A 149 6.80 0.12 11.23
CA ASP A 149 7.29 0.25 12.60
C ASP A 149 6.73 1.51 13.29
N ILE A 150 6.63 2.63 12.57
CA ILE A 150 6.03 3.87 13.08
C ILE A 150 4.54 3.68 13.39
N VAL A 151 3.79 3.15 12.43
CA VAL A 151 2.34 2.96 12.57
C VAL A 151 2.04 2.00 13.72
N ASN A 152 2.67 0.83 13.72
CA ASN A 152 2.40 -0.20 14.72
C ASN A 152 2.83 0.27 16.12
N LYS A 153 3.97 0.95 16.25
CA LYS A 153 4.41 1.51 17.53
C LYS A 153 3.42 2.54 18.07
N GLN A 154 2.93 3.45 17.22
CA GLN A 154 1.98 4.47 17.63
C GLN A 154 0.64 3.85 18.02
N THR A 155 0.11 2.90 17.23
CA THR A 155 -1.13 2.19 17.54
C THR A 155 -1.03 1.48 18.90
N MET A 156 0.02 0.70 19.13
CA MET A 156 0.19 -0.04 20.39
C MET A 156 0.37 0.90 21.60
N LEU A 157 1.03 2.04 21.41
CA LEU A 157 1.15 3.07 22.45
C LEU A 157 -0.23 3.62 22.84
N LEU A 158 -1.07 3.92 21.86
CA LEU A 158 -2.43 4.45 22.08
C LEU A 158 -3.34 3.41 22.76
N ILE A 159 -3.30 2.15 22.31
CA ILE A 159 -4.03 1.04 22.95
C ILE A 159 -3.63 0.93 24.41
N LYS A 160 -2.32 0.86 24.70
CA LYS A 160 -1.82 0.74 26.07
C LYS A 160 -2.27 1.91 26.96
N GLN A 161 -2.24 3.13 26.44
CA GLN A 161 -2.70 4.31 27.15
C GLN A 161 -4.21 4.29 27.43
N ALA A 162 -5.01 3.78 26.49
CA ALA A 162 -6.45 3.64 26.66
C ALA A 162 -6.80 2.57 27.70
N SER A 163 -6.09 1.43 27.72
CA SER A 163 -6.30 0.36 28.71
C SER A 163 -5.83 0.70 30.13
N SER A 164 -5.02 1.75 30.29
CA SER A 164 -4.51 2.19 31.61
C SER A 164 -5.36 3.28 32.26
N LYS A 165 -6.45 3.72 31.60
CA LYS A 165 -7.42 4.67 32.13
C LYS A 165 -8.63 3.94 32.68
#